data_AF-A0A2S9GQ01-F1
#
_entry.id   AF-A0A2S9GQ01-F1
#
_cell.length_a   1.000
_cell.length_b   1.000
_cell.length_c   1.000
_cell.angle_alpha   90.00
_cell.angle_beta   90.00
_cell.angle_gamma   90.00
#
_symmetry.space_group_name_H-M   'P 1'
#
loop_
_entity.id
_entity.type
_entity.pdbx_description
1 polymer ?
#
loop_
_entity_poly.entity_id
_entity_poly.type
_entity_poly.pdbx_seq_one_letter_code
_entity_poly.pdbx_strand_id
1 'polypeptide(L)' 'RTKAVRDGDYFVVNGQKVWTSGAHDADFLLTFVRTDPDAPKHKGISVLVIPTDLDGVVCRPFADMTGEDNLD' A
#
# COMPACT_ATOMS: atom_id res chain seq x y z
N ARG A 1 -0.76 1.21 -10.15
CA ARG A 1 0.69 0.97 -9.95
C ARG A 1 1.16 1.83 -8.79
N THR A 2 1.46 1.25 -7.63
CA THR A 2 1.95 2.00 -6.46
C THR A 2 3.42 2.35 -6.64
N LYS A 3 3.77 3.63 -6.54
CA LYS A 3 5.13 4.17 -6.70
C LYS A 3 5.63 4.77 -5.39
N ALA A 4 6.93 4.70 -5.15
CA ALA A 4 7.61 5.41 -4.08
C ALA A 4 8.80 6.14 -4.67
N VAL A 5 8.82 7.47 -4.55
CA VAL A 5 9.90 8.33 -5.04
C VAL A 5 10.69 8.83 -3.83
N ARG A 6 12.01 8.70 -3.86
CA ARG A 6 12.86 9.21 -2.78
C ARG A 6 12.89 10.74 -2.83
N ASP A 7 12.64 11.38 -1.70
CA ASP A 7 12.74 12.83 -1.51
C ASP A 7 13.58 13.07 -0.24
N GLY A 8 14.86 13.43 -0.43
CA GLY A 8 15.84 13.50 0.64
C GLY A 8 15.96 12.17 1.41
N ASP A 9 15.52 12.21 2.67
CA ASP A 9 15.60 11.09 3.61
C ASP A 9 14.31 10.27 3.73
N TYR A 10 13.25 10.64 2.99
CA TYR A 10 11.97 9.93 3.02
C TYR A 10 11.53 9.47 1.63
N PHE A 11 10.46 8.69 1.58
CA PHE A 11 9.81 8.27 0.34
C PHE A 11 8.41 8.86 0.26
N VAL A 12 8.08 9.48 -0.88
CA VAL A 12 6.72 9.89 -1.20
C VAL A 12 6.02 8.74 -1.93
N VAL A 13 5.05 8.12 -1.25
CA VAL A 13 4.30 6.97 -1.77
C VAL A 13 2.99 7.42 -2.40
N ASN A 14 2.69 6.95 -3.60
CA ASN A 14 1.43 7.23 -4.29
C ASN A 14 0.88 5.97 -4.97
N GLY A 15 -0.38 5.63 -4.68
CA GLY A 15 -1.09 4.57 -5.37
C GLY A 15 -2.25 4.03 -4.54
N GLN A 16 -2.85 2.96 -5.04
CA GLN A 16 -3.94 2.25 -4.39
C GLN A 16 -3.63 0.75 -4.42
N LYS A 17 -3.95 0.07 -3.32
CA LYS A 17 -4.02 -1.38 -3.21
C LYS A 17 -5.47 -1.77 -2.97
N VAL A 18 -5.82 -2.97 -3.35
CA VAL A 18 -7.16 -3.57 -3.19
C VAL A 18 -6.93 -4.99 -2.70
N TRP A 19 -7.85 -5.52 -1.89
CA TRP A 19 -7.76 -6.84 -1.25
C TRP A 19 -6.57 -6.93 -0.29
N THR A 20 -6.48 -5.97 0.63
CA THR A 20 -5.43 -5.94 1.66
C THR A 20 -6.07 -6.35 2.99
N SER A 21 -6.13 -7.66 3.23
CA SER A 21 -6.86 -8.21 4.37
C SER A 21 -6.38 -7.64 5.71
N GLY A 22 -7.33 -7.23 6.56
CA GLY A 22 -7.06 -6.66 7.87
C GLY A 22 -6.41 -5.28 7.86
N ALA A 23 -6.37 -4.58 6.71
CA ALA A 23 -5.76 -3.25 6.62
C ALA A 23 -6.45 -2.20 7.50
N HIS A 24 -7.72 -2.41 7.86
CA HIS A 24 -8.47 -1.53 8.76
C HIS A 24 -8.12 -1.71 10.25
N ASP A 25 -7.57 -2.88 10.61
CA ASP A 25 -7.18 -3.22 11.98
C ASP A 25 -5.66 -3.20 12.22
N ALA A 26 -4.85 -3.20 11.16
CA ALA A 26 -3.40 -3.26 11.26
C ALA A 26 -2.79 -1.91 11.65
N ASP A 27 -1.71 -1.93 12.46
CA ASP A 27 -0.90 -0.74 12.74
C ASP A 27 0.05 -0.39 11.59
N PHE A 28 0.42 -1.38 10.77
CA PHE A 28 1.41 -1.23 9.69
C PHE A 28 1.02 -1.99 8.43
N LEU A 29 1.38 -1.41 7.27
CA LEU A 29 1.24 -2.00 5.96
C LEU A 29 2.61 -2.41 5.40
N LEU A 30 2.80 -3.70 5.13
CA LEU A 30 3.94 -4.20 4.36
C LEU A 30 3.70 -3.96 2.85
N THR A 31 4.18 -2.84 2.33
CA THR A 31 3.77 -2.33 1.02
C THR A 31 4.85 -2.52 -0.04
N PHE A 32 4.56 -3.33 -1.05
CA PHE A 32 5.39 -3.46 -2.26
C PHE A 32 5.15 -2.27 -3.20
N VAL A 33 6.21 -1.50 -3.44
CA VAL A 33 6.20 -0.25 -4.20
C VAL A 33 7.22 -0.28 -5.33
N ARG A 34 6.91 0.41 -6.44
CA ARG A 34 7.86 0.66 -7.53
C ARG A 34 8.78 1.81 -7.11
N THR A 35 10.07 1.52 -6.95
CA THR A 35 11.13 2.50 -6.63
C THR A 35 12.00 2.83 -7.85
N ASP A 36 12.19 1.87 -8.75
CA ASP A 36 12.91 2.06 -10.01
C ASP A 36 12.00 1.68 -11.20
N PRO A 37 11.46 2.66 -11.96
CA PRO A 37 10.59 2.41 -13.10
C PRO A 37 11.30 1.80 -14.32
N ASP A 38 12.62 1.96 -14.43
CA ASP A 38 13.42 1.58 -15.58
C ASP A 38 14.08 0.20 -15.39
N ALA A 39 14.24 -0.26 -14.14
CA ALA A 39 14.66 -1.61 -13.84
C ALA A 39 13.63 -2.67 -14.30
N PRO A 40 14.10 -3.88 -14.67
CA PRO A 40 13.22 -5.02 -14.95
C PRO A 40 12.16 -5.24 -13.86
N LYS A 41 10.98 -5.75 -14.25
CA LYS A 41 9.77 -5.84 -13.40
C LYS A 41 10.06 -6.28 -11.96
N HIS A 42 10.84 -7.35 -11.77
CA HIS A 42 11.11 -7.93 -10.46
C HIS A 42 12.27 -7.28 -9.69
N LYS A 43 13.08 -6.43 -10.35
CA LYS A 43 14.26 -5.79 -9.75
C LYS A 43 14.02 -4.35 -9.31
N GLY A 44 12.98 -3.67 -9.82
CA GLY A 44 12.65 -2.30 -9.42
C GLY A 44 11.55 -2.18 -8.36
N ILE A 45 11.36 -3.21 -7.54
CA ILE A 45 10.36 -3.21 -6.46
C ILE A 45 11.10 -3.24 -5.12
N SER A 46 10.66 -2.40 -4.20
CA SER A 46 11.09 -2.41 -2.80
C SER A 46 9.88 -2.61 -1.88
N VAL A 47 10.16 -2.97 -0.63
CA VAL A 47 9.15 -3.07 0.42
C VAL A 47 9.34 -1.88 1.36
N LEU A 48 8.23 -1.21 1.68
CA LEU A 48 8.17 -0.20 2.73
C LEU A 48 7.21 -0.67 3.82
N VAL A 49 7.54 -0.40 5.07
CA VAL A 49 6.62 -0.52 6.20
C VAL A 49 5.98 0.85 6.40
N ILE A 50 4.67 0.95 6.21
CA ILE A 50 3.94 2.23 6.26
C ILE A 50 2.95 2.17 7.43
N PRO A 51 3.03 3.07 8.43
CA PRO A 51 2.01 3.16 9.48
C PRO A 51 0.64 3.47 8.89
N THR A 52 -0.42 2.84 9.40
CA THR A 52 -1.79 3.07 8.91
C THR A 52 -2.39 4.40 9.37
N ASP A 53 -1.84 4.98 10.43
CA ASP A 53 -2.22 6.29 10.99
C ASP A 53 -1.49 7.48 10.32
N LEU A 54 -0.63 7.22 9.35
CA LEU A 54 0.11 8.26 8.64
C LEU A 54 -0.81 9.11 7.75
N ASP A 55 -0.63 10.44 7.79
CA ASP A 55 -1.34 11.37 6.92
C ASP A 55 -1.26 10.95 5.44
N GLY A 56 -2.43 10.81 4.82
CA GLY A 56 -2.57 10.40 3.41
C GLY A 56 -2.81 8.89 3.20
N VAL A 57 -2.69 8.07 4.25
CA VAL A 57 -3.16 6.67 4.21
C VAL A 57 -4.66 6.65 4.50
N VAL A 58 -5.43 6.01 3.62
CA VAL A 58 -6.88 5.87 3.76
C VAL A 58 -7.28 4.43 3.50
N CYS A 59 -7.79 3.76 4.53
CA CYS A 59 -8.43 2.47 4.41
C CYS A 59 -9.92 2.67 4.10
N ARG A 60 -10.42 2.02 3.04
CA ARG A 60 -11.84 2.05 2.64
C ARG A 60 -12.35 0.62 2.63
N PRO A 61 -13.01 0.16 3.69
CA PRO A 61 -13.57 -1.19 3.74
C PRO A 61 -14.57 -1.43 2.61
N PHE A 62 -14.62 -2.64 2.08
CA PHE A 62 -15.60 -3.03 1.07
C PHE A 62 -15.98 -4.50 1.20
N ALA A 63 -17.20 -4.82 0.76
CA ALA A 63 -17.73 -6.17 0.86
C ALA A 63 -16.86 -7.18 0.11
N ASP A 64 -16.59 -8.32 0.75
CA ASP A 64 -15.97 -9.46 0.10
C ASP A 64 -16.98 -10.33 -0.68
N MET A 65 -16.52 -11.45 -1.21
CA MET A 65 -17.38 -12.35 -2.00
C MET A 65 -18.38 -13.17 -1.18
N THR A 66 -18.30 -13.11 0.15
CA THR A 66 -19.13 -13.91 1.05
C THR A 66 -20.41 -13.21 1.48
N GLY A 67 -20.49 -11.87 1.34
CA GLY A 67 -21.72 -11.11 1.55
C GLY A 67 -21.51 -9.59 1.64
N GLU A 68 -22.55 -8.81 1.34
CA GLU A 68 -22.50 -7.33 1.37
C GLU A 68 -22.18 -6.75 2.75
N ASP A 69 -22.52 -7.48 3.81
CA ASP A 69 -22.29 -7.08 5.20
C ASP A 69 -20.87 -7.42 5.70
N ASN A 70 -20.12 -8.25 4.96
CA ASN A 70 -18.76 -8.64 5.33
C ASN A 70 -17.76 -7.61 4.80
N LEU A 71 -17.65 -6.50 5.52
CA LEU A 71 -16.71 -5.42 5.22
C LEU A 71 -15.33 -5.73 5.83
N ASP A 72 -14.36 -5.98 4.94
CA ASP A 72 -12.92 -5.99 5.24
C ASP A 72 -12.26 -4.74 4.60
#